data_AF-A0A923VMT8-F1
#
_entry.id   AF-A0A923VMT8-F1
#
_cell.length_a   1.000
_cell.length_b   1.000
_cell.length_c   1.000
_cell.angle_alpha   90.00
_cell.angle_beta   90.00
_cell.angle_gamma   90.00
#
_symmetry.space_group_name_H-M   'P 1'
#
loop_
_entity.id
_entity.type
_entity.pdbx_description
1 polymer ?
#
loop_
_entity_poly.entity_id
_entity_poly.type
_entity_poly.pdbx_seq_one_letter_code
_entity_poly.pdbx_strand_id
1 'polypeptide(L)'
;MFVVVYHKITVPDEFWKITHNEITKLPKNIRLHAVWPSNDMKLSTCLWEGENITSINDYLDNTLGEVSYHDFQIVNEKFAMGLP
;
A
#
# COMPACT_ATOMS: atom_id res chain seq x y z
N MET A 1 -4.17 -6.88 -11.26
CA MET A 1 -3.14 -5.91 -11.66
C MET A 1 -2.23 -5.65 -10.49
N PHE A 2 -0.94 -5.45 -10.75
CA PHE A 2 0.01 -5.03 -9.71
C PHE A 2 0.17 -3.51 -9.68
N VAL A 3 0.22 -2.95 -8.48
CA VAL A 3 0.37 -1.51 -8.24
C VAL A 3 1.42 -1.30 -7.17
N VAL A 4 2.41 -0.47 -7.46
CA VAL A 4 3.32 0.05 -6.44
C VAL A 4 2.70 1.30 -5.83
N VAL A 5 2.62 1.31 -4.50
CA VAL A 5 2.13 2.45 -3.73
C VAL A 5 3.28 3.04 -2.94
N TYR A 6 3.50 4.34 -3.11
CA TYR A 6 4.48 5.10 -2.35
C TYR A 6 3.75 5.90 -1.27
N HIS A 7 3.89 5.49 -0.01
CA HIS A 7 3.32 6.19 1.12
C HIS A 7 4.28 7.28 1.61
N LYS A 8 3.73 8.47 1.83
CA LYS A 8 4.33 9.56 2.61
C LYS A 8 3.54 9.71 3.91
N ILE A 9 4.15 9.25 5.00
CA ILE A 9 3.51 9.08 6.30
C ILE A 9 3.72 10.33 7.15
N THR A 10 2.62 10.90 7.66
CA THR A 10 2.63 12.14 8.46
C THR A 10 2.68 11.86 9.96
N VAL A 11 2.08 10.74 10.40
CA VAL A 11 2.04 10.30 11.80
C VAL A 11 2.53 8.84 11.89
N PRO A 12 3.86 8.60 11.94
CA PRO A 12 4.43 7.25 11.81
C PRO A 12 3.86 6.22 12.80
N ASP A 13 3.85 6.52 14.09
CA ASP A 13 3.41 5.57 15.12
C ASP A 13 1.94 5.15 14.92
N GLU A 14 1.08 6.09 14.50
CA GLU A 14 -0.33 5.84 14.25
C GLU A 14 -0.53 5.04 12.97
N PHE A 15 0.15 5.40 11.88
CA PHE A 15 0.12 4.66 10.62
C PHE A 15 0.52 3.19 10.81
N TRP A 16 1.63 2.92 11.51
CA TRP A 16 2.11 1.57 11.73
C TRP A 16 1.21 0.77 12.68
N LYS A 17 0.58 1.44 13.66
CA LYS A 17 -0.45 0.82 14.50
C LYS A 17 -1.70 0.43 13.70
N ILE A 18 -2.20 1.31 12.83
CA ILE A 18 -3.38 1.03 11.98
C ILE A 18 -3.07 -0.12 11.03
N THR A 19 -1.97 -0.03 10.29
CA THR A 19 -1.58 -1.07 9.31
C THR A 19 -1.41 -2.45 9.95
N HIS A 20 -0.81 -2.55 11.14
CA HIS A 20 -0.68 -3.83 11.84
C HIS A 20 -2.04 -4.48 12.17
N ASN A 21 -3.06 -3.67 12.48
CA ASN A 21 -4.40 -4.16 12.77
C ASN A 21 -5.20 -4.52 11.51
N GLU A 22 -5.04 -3.74 10.45
CA GLU A 22 -5.89 -3.82 9.26
C GLU A 22 -5.35 -4.76 8.18
N ILE A 23 -4.04 -5.07 8.18
CA ILE A 23 -3.42 -5.99 7.21
C ILE A 23 -3.97 -7.42 7.29
N THR A 24 -4.55 -7.80 8.44
CA THR A 24 -5.20 -9.10 8.63
C THR A 24 -6.65 -9.14 8.14
N LYS A 25 -7.22 -7.99 7.75
CA LYS A 25 -8.63 -7.81 7.40
C LYS A 25 -8.82 -7.29 5.97
N LEU A 26 -7.85 -7.53 5.09
CA LEU A 26 -7.91 -7.05 3.71
C LEU A 26 -9.17 -7.57 2.99
N PRO A 27 -9.87 -6.71 2.23
CA PRO A 27 -10.91 -7.13 1.30
C PRO A 27 -10.43 -8.26 0.39
N LYS A 28 -11.33 -9.21 0.05
CA LYS A 28 -10.98 -10.41 -0.73
C LYS A 28 -10.38 -10.12 -2.12
N ASN A 29 -10.68 -8.94 -2.67
CA ASN A 29 -10.27 -8.51 -3.99
C ASN A 29 -8.97 -7.69 -4.01
N ILE A 30 -8.31 -7.50 -2.86
CA ILE A 30 -6.99 -6.86 -2.78
C ILE A 30 -6.01 -7.73 -1.98
N ARG A 31 -4.73 -7.69 -2.35
CA ARG A 31 -3.64 -8.39 -1.66
C ARG A 31 -2.45 -7.46 -1.52
N LEU A 32 -1.79 -7.55 -0.36
CA LEU A 32 -0.54 -6.88 -0.08
C LEU A 32 0.59 -7.91 -0.13
N HIS A 33 1.52 -7.73 -1.08
CA HIS A 33 2.60 -8.68 -1.32
C HIS A 33 3.89 -8.31 -0.61
N ALA A 34 4.21 -7.02 -0.56
CA ALA A 34 5.43 -6.54 0.07
C ALA A 34 5.25 -5.14 0.65
N VAL A 35 5.97 -4.88 1.74
CA VAL A 35 6.05 -3.58 2.42
C VAL A 35 7.51 -3.30 2.70
N TRP A 36 8.02 -2.18 2.19
CA TRP A 36 9.39 -1.74 2.40
C TRP A 36 9.38 -0.36 3.07
N PRO A 37 9.39 -0.30 4.42
CA PRO A 37 9.51 0.96 5.13
C PRO A 37 10.92 1.53 5.00
N SER A 38 10.98 2.86 4.96
CA SER A 38 12.21 3.61 5.21
C SER A 38 12.65 3.47 6.68
N ASN A 39 13.94 3.69 6.94
CA ASN A 39 14.52 3.54 8.27
C ASN A 39 13.90 4.48 9.33
N ASP A 40 13.43 5.66 8.92
CA ASP A 40 12.77 6.62 9.81
C ASP A 40 11.23 6.45 9.84
N MET A 41 10.71 5.43 9.18
CA MET A 41 9.28 5.07 9.14
C MET A 41 8.36 6.13 8.51
N LYS A 42 8.90 7.15 7.83
CA LYS A 42 8.11 8.23 7.21
C LYS A 42 7.75 7.99 5.76
N LEU A 43 8.44 7.06 5.12
CA LEU A 43 8.13 6.58 3.78
C LEU A 43 7.94 5.08 3.80
N SER A 44 7.06 4.56 2.94
CA SER A 44 6.95 3.13 2.67
C SER A 44 6.64 2.89 1.21
N THR A 45 7.29 1.90 0.61
CA THR A 45 6.93 1.42 -0.74
C THR A 45 6.27 0.07 -0.60
N CYS A 46 5.08 -0.09 -1.17
CA CYS A 46 4.28 -1.30 -1.05
C CYS A 46 3.95 -1.86 -2.43
N LEU A 47 3.99 -3.19 -2.58
CA LEU A 47 3.46 -3.88 -3.75
C LEU A 47 2.08 -4.44 -3.44
N TRP A 48 1.08 -3.94 -4.15
CA TRP A 48 -0.31 -4.36 -4.05
C TRP A 48 -0.75 -5.10 -5.31
N GLU A 49 -1.72 -5.99 -5.16
CA GLU A 49 -2.47 -6.61 -6.23
C GLU A 49 -3.96 -6.38 -6.01
N GLY A 50 -4.69 -6.04 -7.08
CA GLY A 50 -6.14 -5.92 -7.03
C GLY A 50 -6.79 -5.93 -8.42
N GLU A 51 -8.11 -5.84 -8.46
CA GLU A 51 -8.87 -5.77 -9.72
C GLU A 51 -8.63 -4.47 -10.48
N ASN A 52 -8.54 -3.36 -9.75
CA ASN A 52 -8.28 -2.02 -10.30
C ASN A 52 -7.63 -1.10 -9.26
N ILE A 53 -6.99 -0.03 -9.74
CA ILE A 53 -6.33 0.96 -8.88
C ILE A 53 -7.31 1.64 -7.90
N THR A 54 -8.55 1.89 -8.32
CA THR A 54 -9.58 2.54 -7.50
C THR A 54 -9.89 1.72 -6.25
N SER A 55 -10.02 0.39 -6.36
CA SER A 55 -10.28 -0.49 -5.22
C SER A 55 -9.17 -0.46 -4.16
N ILE A 56 -7.91 -0.30 -4.59
CA ILE A 56 -6.78 -0.15 -3.70
C ILE A 56 -6.78 1.25 -3.08
N ASN A 57 -7.00 2.29 -3.89
CA ASN A 57 -7.07 3.67 -3.43
C ASN A 57 -8.15 3.86 -2.36
N ASP A 58 -9.38 3.42 -2.64
CA ASP A 58 -10.51 3.56 -1.71
C ASP A 58 -10.24 2.87 -0.38
N TYR A 59 -9.62 1.69 -0.41
CA TYR A 59 -9.21 1.00 0.82
C TYR A 59 -8.16 1.81 1.60
N LEU A 60 -7.14 2.32 0.91
CA LEU A 60 -6.06 3.08 1.53
C LEU A 60 -6.51 4.43 2.06
N ASP A 61 -7.36 5.15 1.33
CA ASP A 61 -7.93 6.43 1.77
C ASP A 61 -8.77 6.25 3.04
N ASN A 62 -9.67 5.24 3.04
CA ASN A 62 -10.51 4.96 4.20
C ASN A 62 -9.71 4.50 5.42
N THR A 63 -8.57 3.85 5.22
CA THR A 63 -7.78 3.26 6.31
C THR A 63 -6.68 4.20 6.81
N LEU A 64 -6.04 4.95 5.91
CA LEU A 64 -4.77 5.65 6.15
C LEU A 64 -4.75 7.10 5.67
N GLY A 65 -5.86 7.60 5.10
CA GLY A 65 -5.93 8.94 4.51
C GLY A 65 -5.71 10.09 5.51
N GLU A 66 -5.97 9.86 6.80
CA GLU A 66 -5.70 10.86 7.86
C GLU A 66 -4.22 10.92 8.26
N VAL A 67 -3.46 9.85 8.04
CA VAL A 67 -2.09 9.67 8.57
C VAL A 67 -1.03 9.50 7.48
N SER A 68 -1.43 9.53 6.21
CA SER A 68 -0.52 9.42 5.08
C SER A 68 -1.12 9.98 3.78
N TYR A 69 -0.23 10.32 2.87
CA TYR A 69 -0.54 10.50 1.46
C TYR A 69 0.06 9.34 0.66
N HIS A 70 -0.51 9.04 -0.50
CA HIS A 70 -0.01 7.96 -1.33
C HIS A 70 -0.01 8.33 -2.82
N ASP A 71 1.05 7.92 -3.51
CA ASP A 71 1.16 7.96 -4.96
C ASP A 71 1.14 6.53 -5.52
N PHE A 72 0.62 6.39 -6.74
CA PHE A 72 0.43 5.09 -7.37
C PHE A 72 1.21 4.95 -8.67
N GLN A 73 1.75 3.76 -8.88
CA GLN A 73 2.37 3.35 -10.13
C GLN A 73 1.83 1.99 -10.54
N ILE A 74 1.06 1.95 -11.64
CA ILE A 74 0.63 0.69 -12.23
C ILE A 74 1.87 -0.02 -12.78
N VAL A 75 2.05 -1.27 -12.36
CA VAL A 75 3.21 -2.08 -12.77
C VAL A 75 3.00 -2.57 -14.20
N ASN A 76 4.04 -2.43 -15.03
CA ASN A 76 4.08 -3.08 -16.33
C ASN A 76 4.45 -4.56 -16.16
N GLU A 77 3.44 -5.40 -15.97
CA GLU A 77 3.59 -6.83 -15.64
C GLU A 77 4.43 -7.60 -16.68
N LYS A 78 4.40 -7.18 -17.95
CA LYS A 78 5.18 -7.84 -19.03
C LYS A 78 6.70 -7.67 -18.87
N PHE A 79 7.13 -6.56 -18.27
CA PHE A 79 8.54 -6.23 -18.11
C PHE A 79 9.00 -6.26 -16.65
N ALA A 80 8.08 -6.44 -15.71
CA ALA A 80 8.40 -6.58 -14.30
C ALA A 80 9.17 -7.89 -14.06
N MET A 81 10.10 -7.84 -13.11
CA MET A 81 10.88 -9.00 -12.69
C MET A 81 10.67 -9.20 -11.19
N GLY A 82 10.49 -10.46 -10.77
CA GLY A 82 10.29 -10.80 -9.36
C GLY A 82 8.91 -10.45 -8.82
N LEU A 83 7.88 -10.41 -9.67
CA LEU A 83 6.50 -10.42 -9.18
C LEU A 83 6.22 -11.76 -8.45
N PRO A 84 5.32 -11.75 -7.45
CA PRO A 84 4.89 -12.94 -6.70
C PRO A 84 4.38 -14.10 -7.58
#